data_AF-A0A5E4V088-F1
#
_entry.id   AF-A0A5E4V088-F1
#
_cell.length_a   1.000
_cell.length_b   1.000
_cell.length_c   1.000
_cell.angle_alpha   90.00
_cell.angle_beta   90.00
_cell.angle_gamma   90.00
#
_symmetry.space_group_name_H-M   'P 1'
#
loop_
_entity.id
_entity.type
_entity.pdbx_description
1 polymer ?
#
loop_
_entity_poly.entity_id
_entity_poly.type
_entity_poly.pdbx_seq_one_letter_code
_entity_poly.pdbx_strand_id
1 'polypeptide(L)'
;MSETIPAGYWRDGEGRLIPENMVKPIDKARDALVRELVERAKSASTILADFKAKAFGDIGAFVEMSGEQYGVKLGGVKGNVTLLSFDGRFKIVRQIQEHLVFDERLQAAKQLIDECIQTWTEGSHWPWSELDEPTCRSPTPHPPDSRRQARPVDG
;
A
#
# COMPACT_ATOMS: atom_id res chain seq x y z
N MET A 1 14.21 -22.59 28.60
CA MET A 1 14.72 -22.84 29.96
C MET A 1 14.00 -21.89 30.89
N SER A 2 13.01 -22.39 31.66
CA SER A 2 12.22 -21.60 32.61
C SER A 2 13.04 -21.42 33.89
N GLU A 3 13.74 -20.30 33.99
CA GLU A 3 14.53 -19.95 35.16
C GLU A 3 13.59 -19.66 36.34
N THR A 4 13.53 -20.59 37.29
CA THR A 4 12.61 -20.49 38.43
C THR A 4 13.24 -19.57 39.46
N ILE A 5 12.60 -18.42 39.71
CA ILE A 5 13.05 -17.46 40.73
C ILE A 5 12.89 -18.12 42.11
N PRO A 6 13.95 -18.24 42.93
CA PRO A 6 13.85 -18.79 44.28
C PRO A 6 12.86 -17.99 45.15
N ALA A 7 12.16 -18.67 46.05
CA ALA A 7 11.21 -18.01 46.95
C ALA A 7 11.89 -16.91 47.79
N GLY A 8 11.27 -15.73 47.89
CA GLY A 8 11.82 -14.58 48.62
C GLY A 8 12.82 -13.72 47.82
N TYR A 9 12.97 -13.96 46.52
CA TYR A 9 13.79 -13.15 45.63
C TYR A 9 12.96 -12.56 44.47
N TRP A 10 13.38 -11.40 44.00
CA TRP A 10 12.84 -10.69 42.85
C TRP A 10 13.92 -10.60 41.77
N ARG A 11 13.55 -10.80 40.51
CA ARG A 11 14.49 -10.61 39.40
C ARG A 11 14.36 -9.21 38.84
N ASP A 12 15.47 -8.48 38.75
CA ASP A 12 15.49 -7.14 38.14
C ASP A 12 15.61 -7.22 36.60
N GLY A 13 15.63 -6.05 35.95
CA GLY A 13 15.75 -5.95 34.48
C GLY A 13 17.12 -6.38 33.93
N GLU A 14 18.16 -6.43 34.78
CA GLU A 14 19.49 -6.93 34.43
C GLU A 14 19.64 -8.44 34.72
N GLY A 15 18.58 -9.08 35.21
CA GLY A 15 18.54 -10.50 35.54
C GLY A 15 19.10 -10.87 36.91
N ARG A 16 19.46 -9.90 37.77
CA ARG A 16 19.96 -10.15 39.12
C ARG A 16 18.82 -10.50 40.07
N LEU A 17 19.13 -11.32 41.08
CA LEU A 17 18.19 -11.69 42.14
C LEU A 17 18.36 -10.75 43.34
N ILE A 18 17.31 -9.97 43.61
CA ILE A 18 17.22 -9.03 44.73
C ILE A 18 16.38 -9.67 45.83
N PRO A 19 16.89 -9.79 47.07
CA PRO A 19 16.11 -10.23 48.21
C PRO A 19 14.85 -9.37 48.41
N GLU A 20 13.73 -10.00 48.76
CA GLU A 20 12.43 -9.32 48.84
C GLU A 20 12.40 -8.12 49.83
N ASN A 21 13.20 -8.17 50.89
CA ASN A 21 13.33 -7.11 51.88
C ASN A 21 14.03 -5.84 51.34
N MET A 22 14.78 -5.95 50.24
CA MET A 22 15.45 -4.84 49.57
C MET A 22 14.56 -4.15 48.52
N VAL A 23 13.44 -4.78 48.13
CA VAL A 23 12.50 -4.19 47.17
C VAL A 23 11.49 -3.32 47.92
N LYS A 24 11.43 -2.03 47.57
CA LYS A 24 10.52 -1.09 48.22
C LYS A 24 9.06 -1.48 47.94
N PRO A 25 8.14 -1.33 48.91
CA PRO A 25 6.73 -1.66 48.71
C PRO A 25 6.08 -0.95 47.51
N ILE A 26 6.47 0.30 47.24
CA ILE A 26 5.98 1.08 46.09
C ILE A 26 6.43 0.48 44.74
N ASP A 27 7.62 -0.11 44.68
CA ASP A 27 8.12 -0.75 43.46
C ASP A 27 7.39 -2.08 43.22
N LYS A 28 7.09 -2.84 44.27
CA LYS A 28 6.24 -4.05 44.19
C LYS A 28 4.83 -3.72 43.68
N ALA A 29 4.22 -2.66 44.24
CA ALA A 29 2.89 -2.21 43.83
C ALA A 29 2.87 -1.76 42.35
N ARG A 30 3.94 -1.09 41.91
CA ARG A 30 4.11 -0.69 40.50
C ARG A 30 4.24 -1.90 39.58
N ASP A 31 5.08 -2.88 39.94
CA ASP A 31 5.22 -4.11 39.15
C ASP A 31 3.89 -4.86 39.03
N ALA A 32 3.14 -5.00 40.13
CA ALA A 32 1.82 -5.61 40.11
C ALA A 32 0.84 -4.89 39.16
N LEU A 33 0.76 -3.56 39.25
CA LEU A 33 -0.08 -2.75 38.37
C LEU A 33 0.33 -2.89 36.89
N VAL A 34 1.63 -2.79 36.60
CA VAL A 34 2.14 -2.91 35.23
C VAL A 34 1.82 -4.28 34.65
N ARG A 35 2.02 -5.36 35.42
CA ARG A 35 1.70 -6.72 34.99
C ARG A 35 0.21 -6.90 34.71
N GLU A 36 -0.65 -6.37 35.57
CA GLU A 36 -2.11 -6.41 35.37
C GLU A 36 -2.50 -5.69 34.07
N LEU A 37 -1.97 -4.48 33.83
CA LEU A 37 -2.26 -3.72 32.62
C LEU A 37 -1.73 -4.41 31.36
N VAL A 38 -0.52 -4.98 31.42
CA VAL A 38 0.06 -5.75 30.31
C VAL A 38 -0.79 -6.97 29.98
N GLU A 39 -1.29 -7.68 31.00
CA GLU A 39 -2.14 -8.85 30.78
C GLU A 39 -3.46 -8.46 30.09
N ARG A 40 -4.09 -7.37 30.55
CA ARG A 40 -5.29 -6.82 29.89
C ARG A 40 -5.01 -6.39 28.46
N ALA A 41 -3.87 -5.75 28.20
CA ALA A 41 -3.47 -5.34 26.87
C ALA A 41 -3.23 -6.53 25.94
N LYS A 42 -2.60 -7.61 26.43
CA LYS A 42 -2.42 -8.86 25.68
C LYS A 42 -3.76 -9.49 25.33
N SER A 43 -4.67 -9.60 26.30
CA SER A 43 -6.01 -10.13 26.07
C SER A 43 -6.78 -9.33 25.02
N ALA A 44 -6.78 -8.01 25.11
CA ALA A 44 -7.40 -7.13 24.11
C ALA A 44 -6.75 -7.29 22.72
N SER A 45 -5.43 -7.39 22.66
CA SER A 45 -4.69 -7.64 21.42
C SER A 45 -5.12 -8.94 20.75
N THR A 46 -5.24 -10.03 21.52
CA THR A 46 -5.74 -11.32 21.02
C THR A 46 -7.15 -11.19 20.47
N ILE A 47 -8.06 -10.56 21.21
CA ILE A 47 -9.45 -10.35 20.77
C ILE A 47 -9.50 -9.56 19.45
N LEU A 48 -8.71 -8.50 19.33
CA LEU A 48 -8.65 -7.70 18.11
C LEU A 48 -8.05 -8.48 16.93
N ALA A 49 -7.03 -9.30 17.18
CA ALA A 49 -6.42 -10.14 16.15
C ALA A 49 -7.41 -11.18 15.62
N ASP A 50 -8.12 -11.86 16.53
CA ASP A 50 -9.12 -12.87 16.18
C ASP A 50 -10.31 -12.25 15.44
N PHE A 51 -10.81 -11.11 15.92
CA PHE A 51 -11.86 -10.35 15.25
C PHE A 51 -11.45 -9.95 13.83
N LYS A 52 -10.23 -9.43 13.66
CA LYS A 52 -9.69 -9.05 12.35
C LYS A 52 -9.63 -10.26 11.42
N ALA A 53 -9.06 -11.37 11.86
CA ALA A 53 -8.95 -12.58 11.04
C ALA A 53 -10.32 -13.09 10.60
N LYS A 54 -11.27 -13.18 11.54
CA LYS A 54 -12.64 -13.60 11.26
C LYS A 54 -13.34 -12.63 10.29
N ALA A 55 -13.29 -11.33 10.55
CA ALA A 55 -13.93 -10.33 9.71
C ALA A 55 -13.39 -10.35 8.26
N PHE A 56 -12.08 -10.52 8.07
CA PHE A 56 -11.51 -10.64 6.73
C PHE A 56 -11.97 -11.92 6.01
N GLY A 57 -12.04 -13.04 6.73
CA GLY A 57 -12.58 -14.30 6.21
C GLY A 57 -14.06 -14.19 5.81
N ASP A 58 -14.89 -13.66 6.71
CA ASP A 58 -16.33 -13.47 6.50
C ASP A 58 -16.62 -12.54 5.30
N ILE A 59 -15.88 -11.42 5.18
CA ILE A 59 -15.98 -10.52 4.03
C ILE A 59 -15.55 -11.24 2.74
N GLY A 60 -14.48 -12.04 2.80
CA GLY A 60 -14.02 -12.84 1.66
C GLY A 60 -15.09 -13.82 1.16
N ALA A 61 -15.64 -14.63 2.07
CA ALA A 61 -16.71 -15.58 1.77
C ALA A 61 -17.98 -14.88 1.25
N PHE A 62 -18.34 -13.73 1.81
CA PHE A 62 -19.48 -12.94 1.34
C PHE A 62 -19.30 -12.46 -0.11
N VAL A 63 -18.12 -11.96 -0.46
CA VAL A 63 -17.80 -11.48 -1.81
C VAL A 63 -17.81 -12.62 -2.82
N GLU A 64 -17.27 -13.78 -2.45
CA GLU A 64 -17.30 -15.00 -3.27
C GLU A 64 -18.73 -15.47 -3.55
N MET A 65 -19.53 -15.64 -2.50
CA MET A 65 -20.95 -16.00 -2.61
C MET A 65 -21.73 -14.99 -3.47
N SER A 66 -21.44 -13.69 -3.32
CA SER A 66 -22.09 -12.65 -4.12
C SER A 66 -21.69 -12.74 -5.59
N GLY A 67 -20.42 -13.04 -5.91
CA GLY A 67 -19.94 -13.22 -7.28
C GLY A 67 -20.65 -14.38 -7.99
N GLU A 68 -20.84 -15.50 -7.29
CA GLU A 68 -21.56 -16.67 -7.81
C GLU A 68 -23.02 -16.35 -8.17
N GLN A 69 -23.74 -15.64 -7.29
CA GLN A 69 -25.16 -15.29 -7.50
C GLN A 69 -25.40 -14.43 -8.74
N TYR A 70 -24.45 -13.55 -9.08
CA TYR A 70 -24.56 -12.66 -10.24
C TYR A 70 -23.80 -13.18 -11.47
N GLY A 71 -23.25 -14.39 -11.43
CA GLY A 71 -22.52 -15.00 -12.55
C GLY A 71 -21.22 -14.28 -12.92
N VAL A 72 -20.72 -13.42 -12.03
CA VAL A 72 -19.48 -12.67 -12.25
C VAL A 72 -18.36 -13.39 -11.51
N LYS A 73 -17.44 -14.01 -12.26
CA LYS A 73 -16.14 -14.41 -11.70
C LYS A 73 -15.38 -13.13 -11.35
N LEU A 74 -15.59 -12.61 -10.15
CA LEU A 74 -14.74 -11.56 -9.56
C LEU A 74 -13.33 -12.14 -9.53
N GLY A 75 -12.50 -11.71 -10.48
CA GLY A 75 -11.14 -12.19 -10.66
C GLY A 75 -10.33 -11.95 -9.39
N GLY A 76 -10.21 -13.01 -8.59
CA GLY A 76 -9.39 -13.05 -7.39
C GLY A 76 -10.08 -12.54 -6.13
N VAL A 77 -9.86 -13.26 -5.03
CA VAL A 77 -10.16 -12.89 -3.63
C VAL A 77 -9.58 -11.51 -3.22
N LYS A 78 -8.74 -10.95 -4.09
CA LYS A 78 -7.91 -9.75 -3.94
C LYS A 78 -8.62 -8.53 -4.51
N GLY A 79 -8.91 -7.56 -3.65
CA GLY A 79 -9.49 -6.29 -4.07
C GLY A 79 -10.02 -5.50 -2.89
N ASN A 80 -10.07 -4.18 -3.05
CA ASN A 80 -10.73 -3.31 -2.08
C ASN A 80 -12.24 -3.50 -2.20
N VAL A 81 -12.93 -3.65 -1.07
CA VAL A 81 -14.37 -3.89 -1.03
C VAL A 81 -15.00 -2.89 -0.08
N THR A 82 -16.13 -2.31 -0.48
CA THR A 82 -16.97 -1.49 0.38
C THR A 82 -18.29 -2.20 0.60
N LEU A 83 -18.63 -2.48 1.86
CA LEU A 83 -19.91 -3.02 2.28
C LEU A 83 -20.67 -1.94 3.05
N LEU A 84 -21.94 -1.77 2.74
CA LEU A 84 -22.86 -0.86 3.43
C LEU A 84 -23.93 -1.69 4.13
N SER A 85 -24.34 -1.27 5.33
CA SER A 85 -25.54 -1.84 5.94
C SER A 85 -26.77 -1.46 5.12
N PHE A 86 -27.81 -2.28 5.19
CA PHE A 86 -29.05 -2.06 4.43
C PHE A 86 -29.71 -0.71 4.75
N ASP A 87 -29.63 -0.28 6.01
CA ASP A 87 -30.11 1.02 6.48
C ASP A 87 -29.13 2.18 6.21
N GLY A 88 -27.97 1.91 5.60
CA GLY A 88 -26.93 2.87 5.23
C GLY A 88 -26.14 3.47 6.40
N ARG A 89 -26.40 3.05 7.64
CA ARG A 89 -25.78 3.63 8.84
C ARG A 89 -24.32 3.21 9.04
N PHE A 90 -23.97 2.03 8.57
CA PHE A 90 -22.65 1.46 8.76
C PHE A 90 -21.98 1.20 7.42
N LYS A 91 -20.68 1.46 7.38
CA LYS A 91 -19.82 1.22 6.22
C LYS A 91 -18.57 0.48 6.67
N ILE A 92 -18.30 -0.64 6.01
CA ILE A 92 -17.05 -1.39 6.16
C ILE A 92 -16.26 -1.24 4.86
N VAL A 93 -15.02 -0.78 4.97
CA VAL A 93 -14.10 -0.71 3.83
C VAL A 93 -12.96 -1.67 4.10
N ARG A 94 -12.88 -2.75 3.32
CA ARG A 94 -11.73 -3.65 3.30
C ARG A 94 -10.73 -3.10 2.29
N GLN A 95 -9.57 -2.67 2.76
CA GLN A 95 -8.44 -2.31 1.89
C GLN A 95 -7.34 -3.36 2.03
N ILE A 96 -6.92 -3.93 0.90
CA ILE A 96 -5.81 -4.88 0.85
C ILE A 96 -4.69 -4.18 0.09
N GLN A 97 -3.64 -3.77 0.80
CA GLN A 97 -2.43 -3.23 0.18
C GLN A 97 -1.45 -4.38 -0.02
N GLU A 98 -1.06 -4.63 -1.27
CA GLU A 98 0.07 -5.51 -1.55
C GLU A 98 1.35 -4.73 -1.32
N HIS A 99 2.14 -5.16 -0.34
CA HIS A 99 3.53 -4.77 -0.27
C HIS A 99 4.34 -5.79 -1.08
N LEU A 100 4.46 -5.56 -2.39
CA LEU A 100 5.41 -6.29 -3.21
C LEU A 100 6.81 -5.87 -2.75
N VAL A 101 7.43 -6.68 -1.90
CA VAL A 101 8.88 -6.56 -1.67
C VAL A 101 9.53 -6.94 -2.99
N PHE A 102 10.10 -5.96 -3.67
CA PHE A 102 10.89 -6.17 -4.88
C PHE A 102 12.17 -6.91 -4.48
N ASP A 103 12.09 -8.23 -4.45
CA ASP A 103 13.21 -9.11 -4.16
C ASP A 103 14.25 -9.02 -5.29
N GLU A 104 15.49 -9.45 -5.03
CA GLU A 104 16.61 -9.38 -6.00
C GLU A 104 16.27 -9.99 -7.37
N ARG A 105 15.35 -10.96 -7.39
CA ARG A 105 14.84 -11.59 -8.62
C ARG A 105 14.01 -10.65 -9.50
N LEU A 106 13.23 -9.73 -8.92
CA LEU A 106 12.47 -8.74 -9.69
C LEU A 106 13.39 -7.63 -10.24
N GLN A 107 14.45 -7.29 -9.50
CA GLN A 107 15.48 -6.37 -9.99
C GLN A 107 16.31 -7.01 -11.12
N ALA A 108 16.65 -8.29 -11.01
CA ALA A 108 17.29 -9.04 -12.08
C ALA A 108 16.39 -9.16 -13.32
N ALA A 109 15.09 -9.45 -13.15
CA ALA A 109 14.14 -9.46 -14.25
C ALA A 109 14.02 -8.10 -14.95
N LYS A 110 14.04 -7.01 -14.18
CA LYS A 110 14.09 -5.65 -14.73
C LYS A 110 15.37 -5.43 -15.56
N GLN A 111 16.54 -5.82 -15.04
CA GLN A 111 17.80 -5.67 -15.76
C GLN A 111 17.81 -6.45 -17.09
N LEU A 112 17.31 -7.69 -17.11
CA LEU A 112 17.20 -8.47 -18.35
C LEU A 112 16.29 -7.78 -19.38
N ILE A 113 15.22 -7.13 -18.94
CA ILE A 113 14.34 -6.36 -19.81
C ILE A 113 15.05 -5.09 -20.30
N ASP A 114 15.74 -4.36 -19.42
CA ASP A 114 16.50 -3.16 -19.77
C ASP A 114 17.63 -3.46 -20.77
N GLU A 115 18.33 -4.58 -20.62
CA GLU A 115 19.34 -5.08 -21.58
C GLU A 115 18.71 -5.45 -22.93
N CYS A 116 17.55 -6.09 -22.93
CA CYS A 116 16.80 -6.37 -24.17
C CYS A 116 16.39 -5.08 -24.88
N ILE A 117 15.94 -4.07 -24.14
CA ILE A 117 15.55 -2.76 -24.69
C ILE A 117 16.77 -2.04 -25.26
N GLN A 118 17.90 -2.02 -24.56
CA GLN A 118 19.13 -1.40 -25.04
C GLN A 118 19.63 -2.04 -26.34
N THR A 119 19.61 -3.37 -26.42
CA THR A 119 20.01 -4.12 -27.63
C THR A 119 19.14 -3.76 -28.84
N TRP A 120 17.85 -3.46 -28.64
CA TRP A 120 16.95 -3.03 -29.72
C TRP A 120 17.12 -1.54 -30.07
N THR A 121 17.69 -0.74 -29.17
CA THR A 121 17.89 0.70 -29.35
C THR A 121 19.26 1.03 -29.98
N GLU A 122 20.26 0.17 -29.86
CA GLU A 122 21.57 0.32 -30.53
C GLU A 122 21.49 0.27 -32.07
N GLY A 123 20.46 -0.38 -32.62
CA GLY A 123 20.13 -0.32 -34.05
C GLY A 123 19.34 0.92 -34.49
N SER A 124 18.95 1.80 -33.55
CA SER A 124 18.11 2.98 -33.81
C SER A 124 18.89 4.29 -33.77
N HIS A 125 20.23 4.26 -33.74
CA HIS A 125 21.02 5.46 -33.98
C HIS A 125 20.83 5.87 -35.45
N TRP A 126 19.90 6.79 -35.69
CA TRP A 126 19.87 7.51 -36.94
C TRP A 126 20.77 8.75 -36.78
N PRO A 127 21.90 8.87 -37.51
CA PRO A 127 22.77 10.04 -37.41
C PRO A 127 22.19 11.16 -38.28
N TRP A 128 21.46 12.09 -37.67
CA TRP A 128 21.06 13.35 -38.33
C TRP A 128 21.91 14.55 -37.89
N SER A 129 23.12 14.37 -37.34
CA SER A 129 23.96 15.51 -36.96
C SER A 129 24.87 16.04 -38.07
N GLU A 130 24.82 15.51 -39.30
CA GLU A 130 25.77 15.89 -40.34
C GLU A 130 25.20 15.75 -41.76
N LEU A 131 24.06 16.39 -42.04
CA LEU A 131 23.71 16.77 -43.42
C LEU A 131 23.05 18.16 -43.39
N ASP A 132 23.77 19.10 -43.98
CA ASP A 132 23.34 20.45 -44.33
C ASP A 132 21.94 20.49 -44.97
N GLU A 133 21.22 21.60 -44.72
CA GLU A 133 19.99 21.99 -45.42
C GLU A 133 20.16 21.87 -46.96
N PRO A 134 19.13 21.38 -47.69
CA PRO A 134 18.23 22.37 -48.27
C PRO A 134 16.76 21.92 -48.43
N THR A 135 15.86 22.86 -48.20
CA THR A 135 14.55 23.01 -48.85
C THR A 135 13.53 21.88 -48.73
N CYS A 136 12.58 22.04 -47.80
CA CYS A 136 11.20 21.62 -48.02
C CYS A 136 10.25 22.77 -47.67
N ARG A 137 10.05 23.67 -48.65
CA ARG A 137 8.89 24.57 -48.69
C ARG A 137 7.63 23.72 -48.83
N SER A 138 6.74 23.78 -47.85
CA SER A 138 5.34 23.40 -48.05
C SER A 138 4.59 24.56 -48.74
N PRO A 139 3.82 24.33 -49.82
CA PRO A 139 2.93 25.34 -50.36
C PRO A 139 1.66 25.39 -49.50
N THR A 140 1.47 26.44 -48.71
CA THR A 140 0.17 26.69 -48.08
C THR A 140 -0.80 27.28 -49.11
N PRO A 141 -1.99 26.70 -49.33
CA PRO A 141 -3.05 27.38 -50.07
C PRO A 141 -3.72 28.41 -49.16
N HIS A 142 -3.75 29.67 -49.60
CA HIS A 142 -4.56 30.73 -48.98
C HIS A 142 -6.06 30.50 -49.24
N PRO A 143 -6.94 30.62 -48.24
CA PRO A 143 -8.36 30.92 -48.47
C PRO A 143 -8.57 32.44 -48.66
N PRO A 144 -9.62 32.86 -49.38
CA PRO A 144 -9.77 34.22 -49.86
C PRO A 144 -10.15 35.24 -48.76
N ASP A 145 -9.62 36.44 -49.00
CA ASP A 145 -9.69 37.68 -48.24
C ASP A 145 -11.12 38.12 -47.86
N SER A 146 -11.43 38.10 -46.56
CA SER A 146 -12.59 38.78 -45.99
C SER A 146 -12.23 40.22 -45.61
N ARG A 147 -11.95 41.06 -46.60
CA ARG A 147 -12.03 42.53 -46.50
C ARG A 147 -12.89 43.11 -47.62
N ARG A 148 -14.21 43.16 -47.39
CA ARG A 148 -15.03 44.28 -47.86
C ARG A 148 -15.36 45.15 -46.64
N GLN A 149 -14.41 46.01 -46.27
CA GLN A 149 -14.76 47.22 -45.56
C GLN A 149 -15.52 48.12 -46.54
N ALA A 150 -16.71 48.53 -46.13
CA ALA A 150 -17.51 49.52 -46.80
C ALA A 150 -16.80 50.89 -46.74
N ARG A 151 -16.66 51.52 -47.91
CA ARG A 151 -16.74 52.98 -48.10
C ARG A 151 -17.45 53.24 -49.42
N PRO A 152 -18.42 54.17 -49.43
CA PRO A 152 -18.22 55.41 -50.20
C PRO A 152 -18.58 56.64 -49.35
N VAL A 153 -17.73 57.69 -49.28
CA VAL A 153 -17.67 58.91 -50.12
C VAL A 153 -18.98 59.67 -50.33
N ASP A 154 -19.03 60.83 -49.66
CA ASP A 154 -19.58 62.16 -50.00
C ASP A 154 -21.03 62.34 -50.48
N GLY A 155 -21.72 63.25 -49.78
CA GLY A 155 -23.05 63.80 -50.05
C GLY A 155 -23.53 64.64 -48.87
#